data_AF-A0A377CF62-F1
#
_entry.id   AF-A0A377CF62-F1
#
_cell.length_a   1.000
_cell.length_b   1.000
_cell.length_c   1.000
_cell.angle_alpha   90.00
_cell.angle_beta   90.00
_cell.angle_gamma   90.00
#
_symmetry.space_group_name_H-M   'P 1'
#
loop_
_entity.id
_entity.type
_entity.pdbx_description
1 polymer ?
#
loop_
_entity_poly.entity_id
_entity_poly.type
_entity_poly.pdbx_seq_one_letter_code
_entity_poly.pdbx_strand_id
1 'polypeptide(L)' 'MATAGMLLKLNSQMNREFYASNLYLHLSNWCSEQSLNGTATFLRAQAQSNVTQMMRMFNFMKSVGATPIVKAIDVSR' A
#
# COMPACT_ATOMS: atom_id res chain seq x y z
N MET A 1 -10.06 19.21 -14.68
CA MET A 1 -9.46 19.30 -13.33
C MET A 1 -9.96 18.11 -12.51
N ALA A 2 -9.11 17.45 -11.72
CA ALA A 2 -9.55 16.38 -10.82
C ALA A 2 -10.52 16.96 -9.78
N THR A 3 -11.66 16.31 -9.56
CA THR A 3 -12.65 16.81 -8.58
C THR A 3 -12.20 16.52 -7.16
N ALA A 4 -12.63 17.34 -6.20
CA ALA A 4 -12.31 17.11 -4.78
C ALA A 4 -12.73 15.70 -4.31
N GLY A 5 -13.87 15.20 -4.79
CA GLY A 5 -14.34 13.84 -4.50
C GLY A 5 -13.42 12.74 -5.02
N MET A 6 -12.82 12.92 -6.21
CA MET A 6 -11.85 11.97 -6.75
C MET A 6 -10.55 11.95 -5.93
N LEU A 7 -10.06 13.12 -5.52
CA LEU A 7 -8.84 13.22 -4.70
C LEU A 7 -8.99 12.54 -3.35
N LEU A 8 -10.16 12.66 -2.71
CA LEU A 8 -10.47 11.96 -1.45
C LEU A 8 -10.47 10.43 -1.62
N LYS A 9 -11.05 9.93 -2.72
CA LYS A 9 -11.03 8.50 -3.04
C LYS A 9 -9.62 7.99 -3.33
N LEU A 10 -8.83 8.75 -4.10
CA LEU A 10 -7.43 8.41 -4.38
C LEU A 10 -6.59 8.37 -3.10
N ASN A 11 -6.77 9.34 -2.20
CA ASN A 11 -6.09 9.34 -0.91
C ASN A 11 -6.48 8.11 -0.06
N SER A 12 -7.76 7.73 -0.10
CA SER A 12 -8.25 6.54 0.59
C SER A 12 -7.67 5.26 -0.01
N GLN A 13 -7.59 5.17 -1.35
CA GLN A 13 -6.99 4.02 -2.04
C GLN A 13 -5.49 3.92 -1.75
N MET A 14 -4.76 5.03 -1.80
CA MET A 14 -3.33 5.07 -1.47
C MET A 14 -3.05 4.49 -0.08
N ASN A 15 -3.85 4.85 0.93
CA ASN A 15 -3.72 4.29 2.27
C ASN A 15 -4.08 2.79 2.34
N ARG A 16 -5.03 2.32 1.53
CA ARG A 16 -5.36 0.89 1.43
C ARG A 16 -4.22 0.08 0.83
N GLU A 17 -3.57 0.58 -0.23
CA GLU A 17 -2.40 -0.09 -0.82
C GLU A 17 -1.25 -0.19 0.18
N PHE A 18 -1.02 0.88 0.94
CA PHE A 18 0.00 0.89 1.98
C PHE A 18 -0.31 -0.10 3.12
N TYR A 19 -1.56 -0.16 3.58
CA TYR A 19 -2.01 -1.15 4.57
C TYR A 19 -1.86 -2.59 4.04
N ALA A 20 -2.31 -2.85 2.81
CA ALA A 20 -2.21 -4.16 2.18
C ALA A 20 -0.75 -4.62 2.04
N SER A 21 0.17 -3.72 1.69
CA SER A 21 1.61 -4.01 1.67
C SER A 21 2.10 -4.49 3.02
N ASN A 22 1.72 -3.84 4.12
CA ASN A 22 2.16 -4.23 5.47
C ASN A 22 1.59 -5.60 5.86
N LEU A 23 0.31 -5.85 5.55
CA LEU A 23 -0.30 -7.16 5.77
C LEU A 23 0.44 -8.28 5.01
N TYR A 24 0.79 -8.04 3.75
CA TYR A 24 1.56 -8.99 2.96
C TYR A 24 2.97 -9.23 3.50
N LEU A 25 3.62 -8.22 4.10
CA LEU A 25 4.91 -8.41 4.77
C LEU A 25 4.77 -9.28 6.03
N HIS A 26 3.73 -9.07 6.84
CA HIS A 26 3.46 -9.92 8.01
C HIS A 26 3.17 -11.36 7.60
N LEU A 27 2.33 -11.56 6.58
CA LEU A 27 2.04 -12.90 6.07
C LEU A 27 3.27 -13.55 5.42
N SER A 28 4.09 -12.78 4.71
CA SER A 28 5.37 -13.25 4.18
C SER A 28 6.27 -13.77 5.30
N ASN A 29 6.37 -13.03 6.41
CA ASN A 29 7.15 -13.45 7.57
C ASN A 29 6.59 -14.76 8.17
N TRP A 30 5.28 -14.85 8.38
CA TRP A 30 4.64 -16.06 8.87
C TRP A 30 4.87 -17.26 7.93
N CYS A 31 4.75 -17.07 6.62
CA CYS A 31 5.04 -18.13 5.64
C CYS A 31 6.49 -18.63 5.74
N SER A 32 7.46 -17.73 5.96
CA SER A 32 8.86 -18.13 6.18
C SER A 32 9.03 -18.98 7.44
N GLU A 33 8.34 -18.63 8.53
CA GLU A 33 8.35 -19.41 9.78
C GLU A 33 7.76 -20.83 9.58
N GLN A 34 6.80 -20.97 8.66
CA GLN A 34 6.22 -22.25 8.27
C GLN A 34 7.00 -23.01 7.17
N SER A 35 8.22 -22.55 6.83
CA SER A 35 9.03 -23.12 5.72
C SER A 35 8.37 -23.03 4.33
N LEU A 36 7.37 -22.16 4.15
CA LEU A 36 6.69 -21.87 2.88
C LEU A 36 7.42 -20.77 2.10
N ASN A 37 8.71 -20.98 1.83
CA ASN A 37 9.62 -19.94 1.31
C ASN A 37 9.20 -19.35 -0.06
N GLY A 38 8.61 -20.16 -0.94
CA GLY A 38 8.07 -19.70 -2.23
C GLY A 38 6.92 -18.70 -2.04
N THR A 39 5.96 -19.06 -1.18
CA THR A 39 4.83 -18.19 -0.82
C THR A 39 5.31 -16.93 -0.12
N ALA A 40 6.27 -17.04 0.80
CA ALA A 40 6.87 -15.89 1.47
C ALA A 40 7.47 -14.89 0.47
N THR A 41 8.21 -15.39 -0.54
CA THR A 41 8.82 -14.57 -1.59
C THR A 41 7.75 -13.90 -2.46
N PHE A 42 6.72 -14.65 -2.86
CA PHE A 42 5.59 -14.12 -3.64
C PHE A 42 4.88 -12.97 -2.91
N LEU A 43 4.57 -13.16 -1.62
CA LEU A 43 3.91 -12.13 -0.81
C LEU A 43 4.78 -10.89 -0.63
N ARG A 44 6.10 -11.06 -0.50
CA ARG A 44 7.05 -9.94 -0.41
C ARG A 44 7.09 -9.13 -1.72
N ALA A 45 7.07 -9.80 -2.86
CA ALA A 45 6.98 -9.15 -4.17
C ALA A 45 5.64 -8.42 -4.34
N GLN A 46 4.53 -9.01 -3.88
CA GLN A 46 3.22 -8.37 -3.90
C GLN A 46 3.21 -7.10 -3.03
N ALA A 47 3.77 -7.15 -1.82
CA ALA A 47 3.91 -5.97 -0.97
C ALA A 47 4.65 -4.82 -1.68
N GLN A 48 5.77 -5.13 -2.34
CA GLN A 48 6.53 -4.14 -3.11
C GLN A 48 5.72 -3.53 -4.28
N SER A 49 4.91 -4.34 -4.95
CA SER A 49 4.01 -3.87 -6.02
C SER A 49 2.98 -2.87 -5.49
N ASN A 50 2.35 -3.16 -4.34
CA ASN A 50 1.38 -2.28 -3.71
C ASN A 50 2.01 -0.94 -3.28
N VAL A 51 3.23 -0.94 -2.72
CA VAL A 51 3.98 0.31 -2.43
C VAL A 51 4.24 1.10 -3.72
N THR A 52 4.61 0.42 -4.80
CA THR A 52 4.83 1.09 -6.09
C THR A 52 3.54 1.74 -6.60
N GLN A 53 2.40 1.07 -6.47
CA GLN A 53 1.09 1.61 -6.86
C GLN A 53 0.69 2.80 -5.98
N MET A 54 0.88 2.72 -4.67
CA MET A 54 0.70 3.83 -3.72
C MET A 54 1.53 5.05 -4.14
N MET A 55 2.82 4.86 -4.47
CA MET A 55 3.70 5.95 -4.87
C MET A 55 3.28 6.61 -6.19
N ARG A 56 2.74 5.84 -7.14
CA ARG A 56 2.17 6.40 -8.38
C ARG A 56 0.96 7.30 -8.08
N MET A 57 0.07 6.87 -7.19
CA MET A 57 -1.08 7.67 -6.75
C MET A 57 -0.63 8.94 -6.03
N PHE A 58 0.36 8.84 -5.14
CA PHE A 58 0.96 9.97 -4.44
C PHE A 58 1.49 11.01 -5.41
N ASN A 59 2.29 10.59 -6.40
CA ASN A 59 2.88 11.49 -7.40
C ASN A 59 1.81 12.15 -8.28
N PHE A 60 0.77 11.39 -8.67
CA PHE A 60 -0.36 11.96 -9.41
C PHE A 60 -1.11 13.02 -8.60
N MET A 61 -1.37 12.77 -7.32
CA MET A 61 -2.01 13.76 -6.46
C MET A 61 -1.16 15.04 -6.33
N LYS A 62 0.17 14.91 -6.22
CA LYS A 62 1.08 16.06 -6.19
C LYS A 62 1.08 16.83 -7.51
N SER A 63 1.04 16.16 -8.66
CA SER A 63 1.07 16.83 -9.97
C SER A 63 -0.20 17.66 -10.26
N VAL A 64 -1.33 17.30 -9.66
CA VAL A 64 -2.59 18.05 -9.77
C VAL A 64 -2.78 19.09 -8.65
N GLY A 65 -1.74 19.34 -7.84
CA GLY A 65 -1.75 20.35 -6.76
C GLY A 65 -2.47 19.91 -5.47
N ALA A 66 -2.76 18.62 -5.32
CA ALA A 66 -3.37 18.08 -4.11
C ALA A 66 -2.32 17.67 -3.06
N THR A 67 -2.75 17.61 -1.80
CA THR A 67 -1.91 17.17 -0.67
C THR A 67 -2.26 15.73 -0.31
N PRO A 68 -1.48 14.72 -0.76
CA PRO A 68 -1.66 13.35 -0.31
C PRO A 68 -1.34 13.21 1.19
N ILE A 69 -2.15 12.42 1.90
CA ILE A 69 -2.01 12.18 3.35
C ILE A 69 -1.84 10.68 3.56
N VAL A 70 -0.65 10.28 3.97
CA VAL A 70 -0.34 8.92 4.40
C VAL A 70 -0.67 8.81 5.89
N LYS A 71 -1.57 7.89 6.24
CA LYS A 71 -1.99 7.64 7.61
C LYS A 71 -1.06 6.63 8.27
N ALA A 72 -0.96 6.71 9.59
CA ALA A 72 -0.34 5.65 10.38
C ALA A 72 -1.08 4.33 10.12
N ILE A 73 -0.32 3.24 10.02
CA ILE A 73 -0.88 1.91 9.87
C ILE A 73 -1.33 1.47 11.25
N ASP A 74 -2.62 1.20 11.40
CA ASP A 74 -3.14 0.49 12.56
C ASP A 74 -2.86 -1.01 12.36
N VAL A 75 -1.81 -1.51 13.00
CA VAL A 75 -1.54 -2.94 13.08
C VAL A 75 -2.17 -3.42 14.38
N SER A 76 -3.49 -3.52 14.41
CA SER A 76 -4.19 -4.11 15.55
C SER A 76 -3.74 -5.57 15.67
N ARG A 77 -3.11 -5.89 16.80
CA ARG A 77 -2.58 -7.23 17.14
C ARG A 77 -3.67 -8.28 17.27
#